data_AF-A0A9E2U773-F1
#
_entry.id   AF-A0A9E2U773-F1
#
_cell.length_a   1.000
_cell.length_b   1.000
_cell.length_c   1.000
_cell.angle_alpha   90.00
_cell.angle_beta   90.00
_cell.angle_gamma   90.00
#
_symmetry.space_group_name_H-M   'P 1'
#
loop_
_entity.id
_entity.type
_entity.pdbx_description
1 polymer ?
#
loop_
_entity_poly.entity_id
_entity_poly.type
_entity_poly.pdbx_seq_one_letter_code
_entity_poly.pdbx_strand_id
1 'polypeptide(L)' 'MPTLLCSPDAQLHYVVDDFTDPWRQSEAILLLHGNAESGVAWYGWVPVLARGHRVVRPDMRGFGASTPMP' A
#
# COMPACT_ATOMS: atom_id res chain seq x y z
N MET A 1 -8.87 3.95 6.24
CA MET A 1 -7.57 3.52 5.68
C MET A 1 -6.51 3.71 6.75
N PRO A 2 -5.66 2.72 7.00
CA PRO A 2 -4.65 2.82 8.06
C PRO A 2 -3.49 3.75 7.65
N THR A 3 -2.82 4.30 8.66
CA THR A 3 -1.58 5.07 8.50
C THR A 3 -0.47 4.45 9.35
N LEU A 4 0.77 4.51 8.86
CA LEU A 4 1.96 4.03 9.56
C LEU A 4 2.84 5.24 9.90
N LEU A 5 3.16 5.43 11.18
CA LEU A 5 4.16 6.40 11.58
C LEU A 5 5.56 5.80 11.35
N CYS A 6 6.25 6.26 10.30
CA CYS A 6 7.56 5.73 9.91
C CYS A 6 8.72 6.50 10.58
N SER A 7 8.51 7.81 10.82
CA SER A 7 9.36 8.70 11.62
C SER A 7 8.45 9.71 12.34
N PRO A 8 8.93 10.47 13.34
CA PRO A 8 8.10 11.39 14.12
C PRO A 8 7.30 12.40 13.28
N ASP A 9 7.80 12.72 12.09
CA ASP A 9 7.30 13.70 11.14
C ASP A 9 6.70 13.11 9.86
N ALA A 10 6.70 11.77 9.70
CA ALA A 10 6.23 11.13 8.47
C ALA A 10 5.17 10.07 8.76
N GLN A 11 3.92 10.43 8.48
CA GLN A 11 2.80 9.49 8.42
C GLN A 11 2.64 9.00 6.98
N LEU A 12 2.74 7.69 6.81
CA LEU A 12 2.53 7.05 5.51
C LEU A 12 1.11 6.50 5.42
N HIS A 13 0.37 6.96 4.42
CA HIS A 13 -0.90 6.34 4.03
C HIS A 13 -0.62 5.03 3.30
N TYR A 14 -1.44 4.01 3.57
CA TYR A 14 -1.39 2.77 2.82
C TYR A 14 -2.75 2.10 2.74
N VAL A 15 -2.93 1.31 1.68
CA VAL A 15 -4.09 0.44 1.49
C VAL A 15 -3.65 -1.01 1.58
N VAL A 16 -4.46 -1.84 2.23
CA VAL A 16 -4.31 -3.29 2.22
C VAL A 16 -5.50 -3.90 1.49
N ASP A 17 -5.22 -4.57 0.39
CA ASP A 17 -6.18 -5.38 -0.35
C ASP A 17 -5.92 -6.86 -0.03
N ASP A 18 -6.80 -7.47 0.75
CA ASP A 18 -6.73 -8.89 1.12
C ASP A 18 -8.03 -9.59 0.71
N PHE A 19 -7.97 -10.36 -0.37
CA PHE A 19 -9.07 -11.19 -0.84
C PHE A 19 -8.71 -12.68 -0.77
N THR A 20 -7.77 -13.03 0.11
CA THR A 20 -7.37 -14.41 0.36
C THR A 20 -8.33 -15.10 1.33
N ASP A 21 -8.33 -16.43 1.33
CA ASP A 21 -9.18 -17.19 2.25
C ASP A 21 -8.75 -16.91 3.71
N PRO A 22 -9.69 -16.60 4.63
CA PRO A 22 -9.34 -16.12 5.97
C PRO A 22 -8.68 -17.20 6.85
N TRP A 23 -8.81 -18.48 6.51
CA TRP A 23 -8.15 -19.59 7.19
C TRP A 23 -6.75 -19.89 6.64
N ARG A 24 -6.32 -19.21 5.57
CA ARG A 24 -5.00 -19.40 4.97
C ARG A 24 -4.02 -18.34 5.51
N GLN A 25 -2.81 -18.79 5.83
CA GLN A 25 -1.69 -17.86 6.03
C GLN A 25 -1.16 -17.41 4.67
N SER A 26 -1.49 -16.19 4.28
CA SER A 26 -1.10 -15.59 3.00
C SER A 26 0.11 -14.68 3.18
N GLU A 27 1.10 -14.80 2.29
CA GLU A 27 2.25 -13.89 2.25
C GLU A 27 1.82 -12.50 1.76
N ALA A 28 2.58 -11.48 2.16
CA ALA A 28 2.35 -10.11 1.75
C ALA A 28 3.21 -9.70 0.55
N ILE A 29 2.63 -8.93 -0.37
CA ILE A 29 3.34 -8.26 -1.45
C ILE A 29 3.24 -6.75 -1.23
N LEU A 30 4.37 -6.06 -1.26
CA LEU A 30 4.46 -4.61 -1.19
C LEU A 30 4.66 -4.03 -2.60
N LEU A 31 3.73 -3.18 -3.06
CA LEU A 31 3.80 -2.53 -4.36
C LEU A 31 4.18 -1.06 -4.18
N LEU A 32 5.46 -0.75 -4.39
CA LEU A 32 5.99 0.62 -4.33
C LEU A 32 5.75 1.30 -5.68
N HIS A 33 5.12 2.48 -5.67
CA HIS A 33 4.86 3.26 -6.89
C HIS A 33 6.13 4.00 -7.39
N GLY A 34 6.05 4.57 -8.59
CA GLY A 34 7.13 5.38 -9.16
C GLY A 34 7.15 6.84 -8.67
N ASN A 35 8.01 7.67 -9.28
CA ASN A 35 8.05 9.10 -8.98
C ASN A 35 6.77 9.80 -9.49
N ALA A 36 6.26 10.77 -8.73
CA ALA A 36 5.03 11.53 -9.05
C ALA A 36 3.76 10.66 -9.19
N GLU A 37 3.75 9.50 -8.53
CA GLU A 37 2.61 8.59 -8.48
C GLU A 37 2.10 8.42 -7.04
N SER A 38 1.16 7.49 -6.85
CA SER A 38 0.67 7.02 -5.56
C SER A 38 0.36 5.52 -5.64
N GLY A 39 -0.03 4.89 -4.53
CA GLY A 39 -0.42 3.48 -4.51
C GLY A 39 -1.58 3.14 -5.47
N VAL A 40 -2.32 4.15 -5.94
CA VAL A 40 -3.40 4.05 -6.94
C VAL A 40 -2.90 3.50 -8.29
N ALA A 41 -1.65 3.75 -8.67
CA ALA A 41 -1.07 3.29 -9.93
C ALA A 41 -1.18 1.77 -10.13
N TRP A 42 -1.24 1.02 -9.02
CA TRP A 42 -1.30 -0.44 -9.00
C TRP A 42 -2.71 -1.03 -9.06
N TYR A 43 -3.78 -0.23 -9.19
CA TYR A 43 -5.15 -0.77 -9.15
C TYR A 43 -5.41 -1.89 -10.16
N GLY A 44 -4.83 -1.80 -11.36
CA GLY A 44 -4.95 -2.85 -12.38
C GLY A 44 -4.36 -4.20 -11.97
N TRP A 45 -3.41 -4.22 -11.03
CA TRP A 45 -2.75 -5.43 -10.55
C TRP A 45 -3.45 -6.09 -9.35
N VAL A 46 -4.25 -5.32 -8.60
CA VAL A 46 -4.91 -5.78 -7.37
C VAL A 46 -5.77 -7.04 -7.62
N PRO A 47 -6.65 -7.11 -8.64
CA PRO A 47 -7.50 -8.27 -8.83
C PRO A 47 -6.73 -9.57 -9.08
N VAL A 48 -5.52 -9.49 -9.65
CA VAL A 48 -4.70 -10.66 -9.96
C VAL A 48 -3.90 -11.10 -8.75
N LEU A 49 -3.26 -10.15 -8.04
CA LEU A 49 -2.37 -10.47 -6.93
C LEU A 49 -3.11 -10.75 -5.61
N ALA A 50 -4.17 -10.00 -5.32
CA ALA A 50 -4.83 -10.03 -4.01
C ALA A 50 -5.69 -11.28 -3.77
N ARG A 51 -5.87 -12.13 -4.79
CA ARG A 51 -6.51 -13.46 -4.66
C ARG A 51 -5.61 -14.48 -3.98
N GLY A 52 -4.29 -14.33 -4.08
CA GLY A 52 -3.30 -15.25 -3.51
C GLY A 52 -2.44 -14.65 -2.41
N HIS A 53 -2.35 -13.32 -2.35
CA HIS A 53 -1.48 -12.59 -1.42
C HIS A 53 -2.21 -11.43 -0.76
N ARG A 54 -1.71 -11.00 0.39
CA ARG A 54 -2.11 -9.72 1.00
C ARG A 54 -1.36 -8.60 0.30
N VAL A 55 -2.04 -7.75 -0.46
CA VAL A 55 -1.40 -6.70 -1.24
C VAL A 55 -1.38 -5.39 -0.45
N VAL A 56 -0.19 -4.83 -0.23
CA VAL A 56 0.00 -3.56 0.47
C VAL A 56 0.48 -2.50 -0.53
N ARG A 57 -0.25 -1.39 -0.62
CA ARG A 57 0.02 -0.28 -1.54
C ARG A 57 0.17 1.02 -0.75
N PRO A 58 1.39 1.37 -0.30
CA PRO A 58 1.63 2.63 0.37
C PRO A 58 1.68 3.79 -0.62
N ASP A 59 1.38 4.98 -0.14
CA ASP A 59 1.86 6.22 -0.73
C ASP A 59 3.22 6.54 -0.10
N MET A 60 4.28 6.61 -0.90
CA MET A 60 5.61 6.97 -0.40
C MET A 60 5.61 8.40 0.18
N ARG A 61 6.57 8.69 1.07
CA ARG A 61 6.71 10.02 1.69
C ARG A 61 6.64 11.14 0.65
N GLY A 62 5.87 12.19 0.93
CA GLY A 62 5.70 13.32 0.01
C GLY A 62 4.71 13.11 -1.13
N PHE A 63 4.09 11.93 -1.25
CA PHE A 63 3.16 11.60 -2.34
C PHE A 63 1.80 11.13 -1.83
N GLY A 64 0.79 11.18 -2.71
CA GLY A 64 -0.56 10.69 -2.42
C GLY A 64 -1.15 11.31 -1.17
N ALA A 65 -1.65 10.47 -0.27
CA ALA A 65 -2.21 10.88 1.02
C ALA A 65 -1.21 10.77 2.20
N SER A 66 0.07 10.51 1.93
CA SER A 66 1.12 10.55 2.94
C SER A 66 1.52 11.99 3.29
N THR A 67 2.18 12.18 4.44
CA THR A 67 2.68 13.51 4.84
C THR A 67 3.50 14.14 3.70
N PRO A 68 3.17 15.37 3.27
CA PRO A 68 3.95 16.10 2.28
C PRO A 68 5.39 16.31 2.75
N MET A 69 6.34 16.39 1.81
CA MET A 69 7.67 16.86 2.16
C MET A 69 7.60 18.37 2.48
N PRO A 70 8.45 18.88 3.41
CA PRO A 70 8.57 20.30 3.69
C PRO A 70 8.86 21.15 2.46
#